data_AF-A0A7C4XRF6-F1
#
_entry.id   AF-A0A7C4XRF6-F1
#
_cell.length_a   1.000
_cell.length_b   1.000
_cell.length_c   1.000
_cell.angle_alpha   90.00
_cell.angle_beta   90.00
_cell.angle_gamma   90.00
#
_symmetry.space_group_name_H-M   'P 1'
#
loop_
_entity.id
_entity.type
_entity.pdbx_description
1 polymer ?
#
loop_
_entity_poly.entity_id
_entity_poly.type
_entity_poly.pdbx_seq_one_letter_code
_entity_poly.pdbx_strand_id
1 'polypeptide(L)' 'MMALKLCTTPCHISESNGKAKFFGKTFKRYCLYIHDLPDARTIMGLLPLWFEDYHINHPHKGLKRRSPRE' A
#
# COMPACT_ATOMS: atom_id res chain seq x y z
N MET A 1 0.31 -13.08 -23.81
CA MET A 1 -0.45 -13.62 -22.66
C MET A 1 0.54 -13.79 -21.50
N MET A 2 0.39 -13.06 -20.38
CA MET A 2 1.24 -13.30 -19.21
C MET A 2 0.76 -14.59 -18.53
N ALA A 3 1.62 -15.60 -18.42
CA ALA A 3 1.29 -16.88 -17.80
C ALA A 3 1.37 -16.78 -16.27
N LEU A 4 0.30 -16.28 -15.64
CA LEU A 4 0.17 -16.23 -14.17
C LEU A 4 -0.86 -17.27 -13.71
N LYS A 5 -0.54 -18.03 -12.66
CA LYS A 5 -1.46 -18.98 -12.03
C LYS A 5 -2.31 -18.24 -11.00
N LEU A 6 -3.63 -18.36 -11.10
CA LEU A 6 -4.54 -17.85 -10.08
C LEU A 6 -4.36 -18.62 -8.78
N CYS A 7 -4.07 -17.91 -7.70
CA CYS A 7 -3.99 -18.45 -6.34
C CYS A 7 -4.96 -17.66 -5.45
N THR A 8 -5.96 -18.33 -4.90
CA THR A 8 -6.95 -17.72 -4.00
C THR A 8 -6.76 -18.22 -2.57
N THR A 9 -6.94 -17.32 -1.61
CA THR A 9 -7.00 -17.68 -0.20
C THR A 9 -8.44 -18.06 0.14
N PRO A 10 -8.71 -19.23 0.74
CA PRO A 10 -10.04 -19.58 1.23
C PRO A 10 -10.59 -18.52 2.19
N CYS A 11 -11.89 -18.24 2.12
CA CYS A 11 -12.55 -17.33 3.07
C CYS A 11 -12.21 -17.72 4.51
N HIS A 12 -11.94 -16.72 5.36
CA HIS A 12 -11.60 -16.85 6.79
C HIS A 12 -10.17 -17.31 7.13
N ILE A 13 -9.33 -17.70 6.17
CA ILE A 13 -7.88 -17.87 6.41
C ILE A 13 -7.22 -16.49 6.38
N SER A 14 -7.09 -15.87 7.55
CA SER A 14 -6.73 -14.46 7.66
C SER A 14 -5.25 -14.16 7.41
N GLU A 15 -4.38 -15.17 7.54
CA GLU A 15 -2.93 -15.03 7.68
C GLU A 15 -2.20 -14.82 6.35
N SER A 16 -2.58 -15.52 5.28
CA SER A 16 -1.92 -15.41 3.96
C SER A 16 -2.02 -14.00 3.36
N ASN A 17 -3.08 -13.25 3.70
CA ASN A 17 -3.28 -11.86 3.28
C ASN A 17 -2.61 -10.83 4.21
N GLY A 18 -1.80 -11.27 5.19
CA GLY A 18 -1.21 -10.43 6.21
C GLY A 18 -0.37 -9.27 5.65
N LYS A 19 0.42 -9.51 4.60
CA LYS A 19 1.23 -8.47 3.94
C LYS A 19 0.36 -7.38 3.29
N ALA A 20 -0.69 -7.78 2.56
CA ALA A 20 -1.61 -6.83 1.92
C ALA A 20 -2.42 -6.02 2.97
N LYS A 21 -2.89 -6.68 4.03
CA LYS A 21 -3.58 -6.01 5.14
C LYS A 21 -2.67 -5.00 5.86
N PHE A 22 -1.43 -5.37 6.11
CA PHE A 22 -0.44 -4.48 6.74
C PHE A 22 -0.11 -3.27 5.86
N PHE A 23 0.07 -3.51 4.55
CA PHE A 23 0.27 -2.44 3.57
C PHE A 23 -0.89 -1.43 3.62
N GLY A 24 -2.14 -1.90 3.50
CA GLY A 24 -3.30 -1.01 3.51
C GLY A 24 -3.43 -0.19 4.80
N LYS A 25 -3.12 -0.76 5.96
CA LYS A 25 -3.10 -0.02 7.24
C LYS A 25 -2.02 1.07 7.26
N THR A 26 -0.81 0.74 6.81
CA THR A 26 0.33 1.67 6.82
C THR A 26 0.12 2.79 5.81
N PHE A 27 -0.32 2.45 4.59
CA PHE A 27 -0.63 3.41 3.53
C PHE A 27 -1.70 4.42 3.98
N LYS A 28 -2.80 3.94 4.58
CA LYS A 28 -3.83 4.83 5.12
C LYS A 28 -3.29 5.79 6.19
N ARG A 29 -2.44 5.31 7.08
CA ARG A 29 -1.86 6.14 8.15
C ARG A 29 -0.93 7.22 7.61
N TYR A 30 -0.17 6.93 6.56
CA TYR A 30 0.80 7.88 6.00
C TYR A 30 0.22 8.82 4.96
N CYS A 31 -0.76 8.36 4.18
CA CYS A 31 -1.28 9.14 3.05
C CYS A 31 -2.65 9.76 3.36
N LEU A 32 -3.48 9.17 4.22
CA LEU A 32 -4.81 9.72 4.51
C LEU A 32 -4.89 10.53 5.80
N TYR A 33 -4.16 10.17 6.86
CA TYR A 33 -4.31 10.86 8.15
C TYR A 33 -3.55 12.18 8.28
N ILE A 34 -2.66 12.50 7.34
CA ILE A 34 -1.87 13.74 7.36
C ILE A 34 -2.38 14.79 6.37
N HIS A 35 -3.34 14.44 5.51
CA HIS A 35 -3.87 15.30 4.46
C HIS A 35 -5.33 15.64 4.75
N ASP A 36 -5.75 16.88 4.50
CA ASP A 36 -7.17 17.24 4.44
C ASP A 36 -7.76 16.70 3.14
N LEU A 37 -8.68 15.74 3.27
CA LEU A 37 -9.28 15.01 2.14
C LEU A 37 -10.77 15.31 2.08
N PRO A 38 -11.17 16.41 1.41
CA PRO A 38 -12.56 16.87 1.41
C PRO A 38 -13.51 15.95 0.60
N ASP A 39 -13.00 15.23 -0.41
CA ASP A 39 -13.81 14.40 -1.28
C ASP A 39 -13.02 13.26 -1.97
N ALA A 40 -13.74 12.28 -2.53
CA ALA A 40 -13.15 11.11 -3.16
C ALA A 40 -12.37 11.41 -4.46
N ARG A 41 -12.73 12.45 -5.22
CA ARG A 41 -12.01 12.81 -6.46
C ARG A 41 -10.63 13.36 -6.11
N THR A 42 -10.52 14.16 -5.05
CA THR A 42 -9.24 14.63 -4.51
C THR A 42 -8.34 13.46 -4.12
N ILE A 43 -8.88 12.46 -3.41
CA ILE A 43 -8.13 11.23 -3.05
C ILE A 43 -7.63 10.50 -4.31
N MET A 44 -8.50 10.31 -5.29
CA MET A 44 -8.15 9.64 -6.56
C MET A 44 -7.06 10.38 -7.35
N GLY A 45 -7.07 11.71 -7.31
CA GLY A 45 -6.03 12.54 -7.94
C GLY A 45 -4.68 12.48 -7.22
N LEU A 46 -4.67 12.31 -5.90
CA LEU A 46 -3.45 12.24 -5.08
C LEU A 46 -2.84 10.83 -5.01
N LEU A 47 -3.63 9.79 -5.25
CA LEU A 47 -3.20 8.39 -5.20
C LEU A 47 -1.90 8.10 -5.98
N PRO A 48 -1.73 8.54 -7.24
CA PRO A 48 -0.49 8.32 -7.99
C PRO A 48 0.73 8.94 -7.32
N LEU A 49 0.59 10.17 -6.80
CA LEU A 49 1.66 10.89 -6.11
C LEU A 49 2.07 10.15 -4.83
N TRP A 50 1.09 9.70 -4.05
CA TRP A 50 1.35 8.95 -2.83
C TRP A 50 1.99 7.58 -3.08
N PHE A 51 1.66 6.90 -4.18
CA PHE A 51 2.34 5.66 -4.54
C PHE A 51 3.82 5.90 -4.90
N GLU A 52 4.12 6.96 -5.65
CA GLU A 52 5.51 7.29 -5.98
C GLU A 52 6.30 7.71 -4.74
N ASP A 53 5.73 8.53 -3.86
CA ASP A 53 6.35 8.90 -2.58
C ASP A 53 6.59 7.66 -1.70
N TYR A 54 5.61 6.75 -1.64
CA TYR A 54 5.74 5.49 -0.91
C TYR A 54 6.90 4.63 -1.43
N HIS A 55 7.10 4.59 -2.75
CA HIS A 55 8.16 3.78 -3.35
C HIS A 55 9.56 4.39 -3.24
N ILE A 56 9.68 5.71 -3.07
CA ILE A 56 10.97 6.41 -3.09
C ILE A 56 11.42 6.79 -1.68
N ASN A 57 10.50 7.22 -0.80
CA ASN A 57 10.85 7.87 0.46
C ASN A 57 10.40 7.08 1.70
N HIS A 58 9.38 6.22 1.60
CA HIS A 58 8.79 5.61 2.79
C HIS A 58 9.73 4.58 3.45
N PRO A 59 10.08 4.72 4.74
CA PRO A 59 11.03 3.82 5.38
C PRO A 59 10.35 2.54 5.88
N HIS A 60 10.73 1.39 5.33
CA HIS A 60 10.17 0.10 5.73
C HIS A 60 11.02 -0.62 6.78
N LYS A 61 10.40 -1.05 7.89
CA LYS A 61 11.09 -1.86 8.92
C LYS A 61 11.69 -3.15 8.34
N GLY A 62 10.96 -3.82 7.43
CA GLY A 62 11.43 -5.02 6.75
C GLY A 62 12.59 -4.78 5.77
N LEU A 63 12.79 -3.53 5.34
CA LEU A 63 13.87 -3.11 4.44
C LEU A 63 14.96 -2.31 5.19
N LYS A 64 15.13 -2.55 6.49
CA LYS A 64 16.13 -1.81 7.32
C LYS A 64 15.96 -0.29 7.24
N ARG A 65 14.72 0.21 7.22
CA ARG A 65 14.35 1.63 7.08
C ARG A 65 14.58 2.24 5.69
N ARG A 66 14.87 1.43 4.66
CA ARG A 66 14.95 1.89 3.27
C ARG A 66 13.60 1.91 2.59
N SER A 67 13.51 2.65 1.49
CA SER A 67 12.36 2.60 0.60
C SER A 67 12.39 1.36 -0.30
N PRO A 68 11.27 1.00 -0.95
CA PRO A 68 11.20 -0.16 -1.84
C PRO A 68 12.13 -0.12 -3.05
N ARG A 69 12.56 1.06 -3.50
CA ARG A 69 13.39 1.24 -4.70
C ARG A 69 14.89 1.39 -4.39
N GLU A 70 15.28 1.50 -3.12
CA GLU A 70 16.68 1.53 -2.64
C GLU A 70 17.24 0.13 -2.36
#